data_AF-A0A1F2RB89-F1
#
_entry.id   AF-A0A1F2RB89-F1
#
_cell.length_a   1.000
_cell.length_b   1.000
_cell.length_c   1.000
_cell.angle_alpha   90.00
_cell.angle_beta   90.00
_cell.angle_gamma   90.00
#
_symmetry.space_group_name_H-M   'P 1'
#
loop_
_entity.id
_entity.type
_entity.pdbx_description
1 polymer ?
#
loop_
_entity_poly.entity_id
_entity_poly.type
_entity_poly.pdbx_seq_one_letter_code
_entity_poly.pdbx_strand_id
1 'polypeptide(L)'
;MLHAFDLATNKVLALVGRLEVRDWVDVIYSAERLQPLGYLAWAASGKDPGFSPAAIIEQAGRTGRYSAEEVAELAWDGPPPDAGDLSRRWRAVLDEARRIVNVLPGDTAGTCVVTGEGHLFTGTADEATRALAAGQLVFHPGRLRGAFPRMLS
;
A
#
# COMPACT_ATOMS: atom_id res chain seq x y z
N MET A 1 0.94 -6.77 -13.89
CA MET A 1 1.44 -6.13 -12.66
C MET A 1 0.58 -4.92 -12.26
N LEU A 2 0.27 -3.98 -13.18
CA LEU A 2 -0.61 -2.83 -12.88
C LEU A 2 -1.95 -3.22 -12.23
N HIS A 3 -2.62 -4.28 -12.72
CA HIS A 3 -3.91 -4.71 -12.16
C HIS A 3 -3.86 -5.09 -10.66
N ALA A 4 -2.79 -5.77 -10.22
CA ALA A 4 -2.63 -6.14 -8.80
C ALA A 4 -2.34 -4.92 -7.93
N PHE A 5 -1.58 -3.97 -8.45
CA PHE A 5 -1.28 -2.69 -7.79
C PHE A 5 -2.53 -1.80 -7.66
N ASP A 6 -3.33 -1.72 -8.72
CA ASP A 6 -4.59 -1.00 -8.68
C ASP A 6 -5.56 -1.61 -7.67
N LEU A 7 -5.63 -2.94 -7.61
CA LEU A 7 -6.43 -3.63 -6.61
C LEU A 7 -5.91 -3.33 -5.19
N ALA A 8 -4.60 -3.42 -4.96
CA ALA A 8 -4.00 -3.14 -3.65
C ALA A 8 -4.25 -1.71 -3.17
N THR A 9 -4.09 -0.71 -4.05
CA THR A 9 -4.37 0.70 -3.71
C THR A 9 -5.86 0.95 -3.46
N ASN A 10 -6.76 0.30 -4.20
CA ASN A 10 -8.20 0.36 -3.92
C ASN A 10 -8.54 -0.32 -2.57
N LYS A 11 -7.86 -1.40 -2.20
CA LYS A 11 -8.00 -2.07 -0.90
C LYS A 11 -7.51 -1.20 0.26
N VAL A 12 -6.44 -0.43 0.06
CA VAL A 12 -5.99 0.56 1.05
C VAL A 12 -7.05 1.63 1.30
N LEU A 13 -7.69 2.16 0.24
CA LEU A 13 -8.79 3.12 0.37
C LEU A 13 -10.03 2.50 1.02
N ALA A 14 -10.36 1.26 0.66
CA ALA A 14 -11.44 0.53 1.31
C ALA A 14 -11.18 0.37 2.81
N LEU A 15 -9.98 -0.05 3.22
CA LEU A 15 -9.61 -0.22 4.63
C LEU A 15 -9.80 1.05 5.48
N VAL A 16 -9.57 2.24 4.91
CA VAL A 16 -9.73 3.51 5.63
C VAL A 16 -11.16 4.06 5.56
N GLY A 17 -11.94 3.65 4.56
CA GLY A 17 -13.34 4.07 4.35
C GLY A 17 -14.39 3.14 4.96
N ARG A 18 -14.05 1.87 5.21
CA ARG A 18 -14.93 0.86 5.83
C ARG A 18 -14.12 -0.10 6.71
N LEU A 19 -14.76 -0.59 7.76
CA LEU A 19 -14.14 -1.45 8.77
C LEU A 19 -14.39 -2.93 8.45
N GLU A 20 -13.59 -3.52 7.55
CA GLU A 20 -13.71 -4.94 7.19
C GLU A 20 -12.41 -5.72 7.46
N VAL A 21 -12.52 -6.82 8.22
CA VAL A 21 -11.40 -7.72 8.54
C VAL A 21 -10.70 -8.22 7.27
N ARG A 22 -11.44 -8.45 6.18
CA ARG A 22 -10.89 -8.91 4.90
C ARG A 22 -9.98 -7.89 4.25
N ASP A 23 -10.35 -6.61 4.27
CA ASP A 23 -9.51 -5.56 3.71
C ASP A 23 -8.22 -5.40 4.51
N TRP A 24 -8.27 -5.58 5.84
CA TRP A 24 -7.07 -5.58 6.69
C TRP A 24 -6.10 -6.71 6.32
N VAL A 25 -6.61 -7.93 6.17
CA VAL A 25 -5.80 -9.08 5.78
C VAL A 25 -5.26 -8.92 4.35
N ASP A 26 -6.07 -8.47 3.40
CA ASP A 26 -5.68 -8.21 2.02
C ASP A 26 -4.56 -7.17 1.93
N VAL A 27 -4.63 -6.10 2.73
CA VAL A 27 -3.61 -5.05 2.77
C VAL A 27 -2.31 -5.55 3.36
N ILE A 28 -2.32 -6.34 4.45
CA ILE A 28 -1.11 -6.96 5.01
C ILE A 28 -0.40 -7.78 3.93
N TYR A 29 -1.13 -8.67 3.24
CA TYR A 29 -0.54 -9.51 2.21
C TYR A 29 -0.06 -8.71 0.99
N SER A 30 -0.77 -7.66 0.61
CA SER A 30 -0.33 -6.76 -0.47
C SER A 30 0.96 -6.03 -0.09
N ALA A 31 1.06 -5.57 1.16
CA ALA A 31 2.23 -4.86 1.67
C ALA A 31 3.50 -5.73 1.60
N GLU A 32 3.35 -7.03 1.83
CA GLU A 32 4.47 -7.98 1.86
C GLU A 32 4.83 -8.58 0.49
N ARG A 33 3.83 -8.77 -0.39
CA ARG A 33 4.04 -9.47 -1.67
C ARG A 33 4.19 -8.54 -2.86
N LEU A 34 3.65 -7.32 -2.75
CA LEU A 34 3.57 -6.42 -3.88
C LEU A 34 4.43 -5.17 -3.66
N GLN A 35 4.12 -4.40 -2.62
CA GLN A 35 4.84 -3.17 -2.32
C GLN A 35 4.52 -2.73 -0.88
N PRO A 36 5.50 -2.28 -0.08
CA PRO A 36 5.23 -1.82 1.28
C PRO A 36 4.11 -0.79 1.36
N LEU A 37 3.31 -0.86 2.45
CA LEU A 37 2.11 -0.06 2.63
C LEU A 37 2.35 1.44 2.47
N GLY A 38 3.53 1.95 2.84
CA GLY A 38 3.88 3.37 2.65
C GLY A 38 3.74 3.82 1.19
N TYR A 39 4.21 3.01 0.24
CA TYR A 39 4.08 3.32 -1.20
C TYR A 39 2.67 3.08 -1.73
N LEU A 40 1.96 2.07 -1.22
CA LEU A 40 0.56 1.84 -1.58
C LEU A 40 -0.32 3.01 -1.13
N ALA A 41 -0.13 3.51 0.10
CA ALA A 41 -0.78 4.70 0.61
C ALA A 41 -0.37 5.96 -0.16
N TRP A 42 0.91 6.05 -0.55
CA TRP A 42 1.42 7.12 -1.39
C TRP A 42 0.70 7.23 -2.72
N ALA A 43 0.46 6.10 -3.39
CA ALA A 43 -0.28 6.08 -4.65
C ALA A 43 -1.79 6.23 -4.45
N ALA A 44 -2.34 5.64 -3.39
CA ALA A 44 -3.77 5.69 -3.08
C ALA A 44 -4.27 7.12 -2.84
N SER A 45 -3.46 8.01 -2.25
CA SER A 45 -3.83 9.42 -2.06
C SER A 45 -4.09 10.17 -3.37
N GLY A 46 -3.56 9.68 -4.50
CA GLY A 46 -3.81 10.26 -5.83
C GLY A 46 -5.19 9.91 -6.39
N LYS A 47 -5.85 8.87 -5.83
CA LYS A 47 -7.19 8.42 -6.22
C LYS A 47 -8.29 9.12 -5.41
N ASP A 48 -7.99 9.56 -4.19
CA ASP A 48 -8.91 10.28 -3.33
C ASP A 48 -8.22 11.53 -2.73
N PRO A 49 -8.53 12.75 -3.23
CA PRO A 49 -7.90 13.98 -2.77
C PRO A 49 -8.27 14.37 -1.33
N GLY A 50 -9.22 13.68 -0.69
CA GLY A 50 -9.56 13.85 0.72
C GLY A 50 -8.52 13.26 1.69
N PHE A 51 -7.58 12.45 1.19
CA PHE A 51 -6.61 11.75 2.02
C PHE A 51 -5.17 12.06 1.61
N SER A 52 -4.34 12.48 2.57
CA SER A 52 -2.88 12.45 2.41
C SER A 52 -2.33 11.06 2.71
N PRO A 53 -1.14 10.68 2.19
CA PRO A 53 -0.53 9.39 2.52
C PRO A 53 -0.42 9.14 4.03
N ALA A 54 0.00 10.16 4.78
CA ALA A 54 0.09 10.08 6.24
C ALA A 54 -1.29 9.88 6.90
N ALA A 55 -2.34 10.56 6.42
CA ALA A 55 -3.69 10.39 6.94
C ALA A 55 -4.23 8.96 6.71
N ILE A 56 -3.91 8.34 5.56
CA ILE A 56 -4.25 6.95 5.27
C ILE A 56 -3.60 6.01 6.29
N ILE A 57 -2.29 6.15 6.54
CA ILE A 57 -1.56 5.29 7.48
C ILE A 57 -2.11 5.45 8.90
N GLU A 58 -2.36 6.67 9.34
CA GLU A 58 -2.87 6.93 10.68
C GLU A 58 -4.31 6.43 10.86
N GLN A 59 -5.15 6.56 9.83
CA GLN A 59 -6.50 6.01 9.87
C GLN A 59 -6.47 4.49 9.91
N ALA A 60 -5.69 3.85 9.04
CA ALA A 60 -5.53 2.40 9.02
C ALA A 60 -5.01 1.86 10.38
N GLY A 61 -4.08 2.59 11.03
CA GLY A 61 -3.54 2.22 12.33
C GLY A 61 -4.57 2.26 13.47
N ARG A 62 -5.60 3.10 13.36
CA ARG A 62 -6.70 3.15 14.35
C ARG A 62 -7.71 2.03 14.16
N THR A 63 -7.97 1.66 12.90
CA THR A 63 -9.09 0.79 12.52
C THR A 63 -8.71 -0.69 12.39
N GLY A 64 -7.44 -1.02 12.13
CA GLY A 64 -6.97 -2.40 11.90
C GLY A 64 -6.73 -3.24 13.16
N ARG A 65 -7.68 -3.28 14.10
CA ARG A 65 -7.57 -4.10 15.33
C ARG A 65 -8.74 -5.09 15.37
N TYR A 66 -8.45 -6.35 15.08
CA TYR A 66 -9.45 -7.42 15.03
C TYR A 66 -9.08 -8.58 15.96
N SER A 67 -10.09 -9.17 16.57
CA SER A 67 -10.01 -10.35 17.44
C SER A 67 -9.89 -11.65 16.64
N ALA A 68 -9.52 -12.74 17.33
CA ALA A 68 -9.48 -14.06 16.71
C ALA A 68 -10.87 -14.54 16.23
N GLU A 69 -11.93 -14.14 16.93
CA GLU A 69 -13.32 -14.47 16.57
C GLU A 69 -13.72 -13.79 15.26
N GLU A 70 -13.50 -12.47 15.15
CA GLU A 70 -13.78 -11.71 13.92
C GLU A 70 -13.00 -12.24 12.70
N VAL A 71 -11.78 -12.73 12.91
CA VAL A 71 -10.99 -13.37 11.85
C VAL A 71 -11.56 -14.75 11.49
N ALA A 72 -11.99 -15.55 12.47
CA ALA A 72 -12.52 -16.89 12.26
C ALA A 72 -13.91 -16.91 11.60
N GLU A 73 -14.71 -15.86 11.77
CA GLU A 73 -16.05 -15.73 11.15
C GLU A 73 -16.01 -15.59 9.62
N LEU A 74 -14.86 -15.21 9.06
CA LEU A 74 -14.69 -15.11 7.61
C LEU A 74 -14.50 -16.48 6.96
N ALA A 75 -15.06 -16.64 5.75
CA ALA A 75 -14.80 -17.82 4.92
C ALA A 75 -13.40 -17.72 4.30
N TRP A 76 -12.49 -18.61 4.70
CA TRP A 76 -11.12 -18.71 4.19
C TRP A 76 -10.96 -19.90 3.26
N ASP A 77 -10.08 -19.77 2.27
CA ASP A 77 -9.58 -20.91 1.51
C ASP A 77 -8.44 -21.57 2.31
N GLY A 78 -8.81 -22.53 3.16
CA GLY A 78 -7.92 -23.17 4.13
C GLY A 78 -8.13 -22.69 5.57
N PRO A 79 -7.20 -23.00 6.49
CA PRO A 79 -7.33 -22.60 7.89
C PRO A 79 -7.30 -21.07 8.02
N PRO A 80 -8.08 -20.48 8.95
CA PRO A 80 -8.06 -19.05 9.20
C PRO A 80 -6.65 -18.60 9.63
N PRO A 81 -6.21 -17.41 9.21
CA PRO A 81 -4.93 -16.87 9.64
C PRO A 81 -4.94 -16.56 11.14
N ASP A 82 -3.79 -16.71 11.80
CA ASP A 82 -3.65 -16.38 13.22
C ASP A 82 -3.77 -14.86 13.44
N ALA A 83 -4.78 -14.43 14.19
CA ALA A 83 -5.05 -13.02 14.45
C ALA A 83 -3.91 -12.34 15.24
N GLY A 84 -3.23 -13.09 16.11
CA GLY A 84 -2.06 -12.60 16.85
C GLY A 84 -0.89 -12.28 15.92
N ASP A 85 -0.63 -13.15 14.95
CA ASP A 85 0.37 -12.98 13.91
C ASP A 85 0.05 -11.83 12.98
N LEU A 86 -1.18 -11.76 12.49
CA LEU A 86 -1.65 -10.63 11.68
C LEU A 86 -1.49 -9.31 12.43
N SER A 87 -1.80 -9.28 13.73
CA SER A 87 -1.60 -8.09 14.55
C SER A 87 -0.13 -7.69 14.71
N ARG A 88 0.81 -8.65 14.80
CA ARG A 88 2.25 -8.36 14.85
C ARG A 88 2.74 -7.82 13.51
N ARG A 89 2.39 -8.49 12.42
CA ARG A 89 2.73 -8.09 11.05
C ARG A 89 2.16 -6.71 10.72
N TRP A 90 0.92 -6.44 11.12
CA TRP A 90 0.28 -5.14 10.93
C TRP A 90 1.06 -3.99 11.57
N ARG A 91 1.54 -4.17 12.81
CA ARG A 91 2.39 -3.17 13.48
C ARG A 91 3.68 -2.91 12.70
N ALA A 92 4.36 -3.97 12.26
CA ALA A 92 5.58 -3.84 11.47
C ALA A 92 5.32 -3.13 10.12
N VAL A 93 4.23 -3.48 9.44
CA VAL A 93 3.79 -2.84 8.18
C VAL A 93 3.51 -1.35 8.39
N LEU A 94 2.82 -0.97 9.47
CA LEU A 94 2.54 0.43 9.79
C LEU A 94 3.81 1.22 10.13
N ASP A 95 4.70 0.64 10.92
CA ASP A 95 5.95 1.31 11.33
C ASP A 95 6.87 1.56 10.15
N GLU A 96 6.98 0.59 9.23
CA GLU A 96 7.67 0.77 7.95
C GLU A 96 6.97 1.81 7.08
N ALA A 97 5.64 1.77 6.98
CA ALA A 97 4.88 2.71 6.17
C ALA A 97 5.07 4.16 6.62
N ARG A 98 5.05 4.42 7.94
CA ARG A 98 5.33 5.75 8.50
C ARG A 98 6.72 6.24 8.12
N ARG A 99 7.74 5.38 8.21
CA ARG A 99 9.11 5.73 7.82
C ARG A 99 9.20 6.05 6.32
N ILE A 100 8.57 5.24 5.47
CA ILE A 100 8.53 5.48 4.02
C ILE A 100 7.87 6.82 3.70
N VAL A 101 6.69 7.09 4.24
CA VAL A 101 5.95 8.34 3.98
C VAL A 101 6.76 9.57 4.39
N ASN A 102 7.60 9.46 5.43
CA ASN A 102 8.45 10.57 5.89
C ASN A 102 9.67 10.84 5.00
N VAL A 103 10.11 9.89 4.17
CA VAL A 103 11.31 10.06 3.32
C VAL A 103 10.98 10.44 1.88
N LEU A 104 9.74 10.19 1.42
CA LEU A 104 9.33 10.49 0.05
C LEU A 104 9.08 11.99 -0.17
N PRO A 105 9.41 12.56 -1.35
CA PRO A 105 9.21 13.98 -1.63
C PRO A 105 7.72 14.33 -1.74
N GLY A 106 7.20 15.20 -0.87
CA GLY A 106 5.76 15.45 -0.73
C GLY A 106 5.01 15.92 -2.00
N ASP A 107 5.69 16.58 -2.93
CA ASP A 107 5.16 17.01 -4.23
C ASP A 107 4.89 15.85 -5.19
N THR A 108 5.41 14.66 -4.90
CA THR A 108 5.18 13.43 -5.66
C THR A 108 4.03 12.58 -5.11
N ALA A 109 3.31 13.05 -4.07
CA ALA A 109 2.18 12.33 -3.51
C ALA A 109 1.11 11.98 -4.57
N GLY A 110 0.52 10.80 -4.46
CA GLY A 110 -0.44 10.28 -5.43
C GLY A 110 0.16 9.58 -6.65
N THR A 111 1.47 9.35 -6.67
CA THR A 111 2.15 8.63 -7.74
C THR A 111 2.55 7.21 -7.31
N CYS A 112 2.73 6.33 -8.29
CA CYS A 112 3.32 5.01 -8.08
C CYS A 112 4.85 5.14 -8.04
N VAL A 113 5.47 4.61 -6.99
CA VAL A 113 6.93 4.62 -6.83
C VAL A 113 7.52 3.37 -7.49
N VAL A 114 8.34 3.57 -8.52
CA VAL A 114 8.97 2.51 -9.31
C VAL A 114 10.48 2.74 -9.42
N THR A 115 11.21 1.70 -9.79
CA THR A 115 12.62 1.80 -10.18
C THR A 115 12.76 2.45 -11.56
N GLY A 116 13.97 2.82 -11.96
CA GLY A 116 14.26 3.29 -13.33
C GLY A 116 13.88 2.30 -14.44
N GLU A 117 13.72 1.01 -14.12
CA GLU A 117 13.27 -0.03 -15.05
C GLU A 117 11.74 -0.16 -15.13
N GLY A 118 11.00 0.60 -14.30
CA GLY A 118 9.53 0.56 -14.26
C GLY A 118 8.96 -0.55 -13.37
N HIS A 119 9.79 -1.25 -12.58
CA HIS A 119 9.33 -2.22 -11.58
C HIS A 119 8.89 -1.51 -10.30
N LEU A 120 7.89 -2.05 -9.59
CA LEU A 120 7.50 -1.52 -8.27
C LEU A 120 8.70 -1.48 -7.34
N PHE A 121 8.93 -0.35 -6.67
CA PHE A 121 9.99 -0.25 -5.67
C PHE A 121 9.53 -0.87 -4.36
N THR A 122 10.14 -1.99 -3.96
CA THR A 122 9.72 -2.77 -2.78
C THR A 122 10.64 -2.57 -1.56
N GLY A 123 11.59 -1.65 -1.64
CA GLY A 123 12.57 -1.41 -0.58
C GLY A 123 11.99 -0.75 0.67
N THR A 124 12.69 -0.92 1.78
CA THR A 124 12.48 -0.21 3.06
C THR A 124 12.69 1.30 2.92
N ALA A 125 12.31 2.07 3.93
CA ALA A 125 12.53 3.51 4.02
C ALA A 125 14.01 3.88 3.87
N ASP A 126 14.92 3.13 4.50
CA ASP A 126 16.35 3.37 4.40
C ASP A 126 16.87 3.14 2.96
N GLU A 127 16.32 2.12 2.28
CA GLU A 127 16.59 1.86 0.87
C GLU A 127 16.00 2.94 -0.03
N ALA A 128 14.80 3.46 0.29
CA ALA A 128 14.20 4.59 -0.42
C ALA A 128 15.05 5.84 -0.27
N THR A 129 15.55 6.16 0.93
CA THR A 129 16.46 7.29 1.14
C THR A 129 17.71 7.17 0.27
N ARG A 130 18.33 5.99 0.21
CA ARG A 130 19.49 5.75 -0.66
C ARG A 130 19.14 5.85 -2.14
N ALA A 131 18.04 5.25 -2.58
CA ALA A 131 17.59 5.27 -3.96
C ALA A 131 17.21 6.68 -4.43
N LEU A 132 16.60 7.49 -3.56
CA LEU A 132 16.32 8.91 -3.80
C LEU A 132 17.61 9.70 -4.01
N ALA A 133 18.58 9.55 -3.09
CA ALA A 133 19.87 10.23 -3.19
C ALA A 133 20.62 9.84 -4.47
N ALA A 134 20.43 8.61 -4.95
CA ALA A 134 21.01 8.10 -6.19
C ALA A 134 20.18 8.40 -7.46
N GLY A 135 19.02 9.05 -7.35
CA GLY A 135 18.13 9.33 -8.49
C GLY A 135 17.54 8.07 -9.15
N GLN A 136 17.37 6.99 -8.39
CA GLN A 136 16.94 5.67 -8.87
C GLN A 136 15.43 5.42 -8.76
N LEU A 137 14.70 6.30 -8.06
CA LEU A 137 13.24 6.24 -7.96
C LEU A 137 12.59 7.11 -9.02
N VAL A 138 11.54 6.57 -9.63
CA VAL A 138 10.66 7.26 -10.56
C VAL A 138 9.25 7.30 -9.96
N PHE A 139 8.63 8.47 -10.07
CA PHE A 139 7.29 8.75 -9.54
C PHE A 139 6.30 8.81 -10.70
N HIS A 140 5.60 7.71 -10.94
CA HIS A 140 4.73 7.58 -12.09
C HIS A 140 3.27 7.94 -11.74
N PRO A 141 2.68 8.99 -12.34
CA PRO A 141 1.28 9.32 -12.09
C PRO A 141 0.39 8.17 -12.57
N GLY A 142 -0.50 7.68 -11.69
CA GLY A 142 -1.44 6.63 -12.06
C GLY A 142 -2.33 7.09 -13.20
N ARG A 143 -2.43 6.30 -14.29
CA ARG A 143 -3.44 6.57 -15.32
C ARG A 143 -4.80 6.16 -14.78
N LEU A 144 -5.59 7.14 -14.33
CA LEU A 144 -7.04 7.00 -14.23
C LEU A 144 -7.56 6.67 -15.65
N ARG A 145 -7.88 5.39 -15.88
CA ARG A 145 -8.39 4.73 -17.11
C ARG A 145 -7.36 3.81 -17.75
N GLY A 146 -7.54 2.51 -17.51
CA GLY A 146 -6.78 1.40 -18.11
C GLY A 146 -6.91 1.31 -19.63
N ALA A 147 -6.35 2.27 -20.36
CA ALA A 147 -6.15 2.22 -21.79
C ALA A 147 -4.65 2.31 -22.09
N PHE A 148 -4.10 1.21 -22.60
CA PHE A 148 -2.78 1.15 -23.23
C PHE A 148 -2.74 2.18 -24.38
N PRO A 149 -1.69 3.00 -24.54
CA PRO A 149 -1.46 3.63 -25.84
C PRO A 149 -1.16 2.51 -26.83
N ARG A 150 -2.01 2.37 -27.87
CA ARG A 150 -1.61 1.62 -29.07
C ARG A 150 -0.31 2.26 -29.54
N MET A 151 0.77 1.48 -29.58
CA MET A 151 1.90 1.84 -30.43
C MET A 151 1.36 1.83 -31.85
N LEU A 152 1.20 3.01 -32.44
CA LEU A 152 1.07 3.11 -33.88
C LEU A 152 2.39 2.66 -34.46
N SER A 153 2.34 1.52 -35.16
CA SER A 153 3.38 1.05 -36.07
C SER A 153 3.64 2.04 -37.19
#